data_AF-A0A6F8UZ71-F1
#
_entry.id   AF-A0A6F8UZ71-F1
#
_cell.length_a   1.000
_cell.length_b   1.000
_cell.length_c   1.000
_cell.angle_alpha   90.00
_cell.angle_beta   90.00
_cell.angle_gamma   90.00
#
_symmetry.space_group_name_H-M   'P 1'
#
loop_
_entity.id
_entity.type
_entity.pdbx_description
1 polymer ?
#
loop_
_entity_poly.entity_id
_entity_poly.type
_entity_poly.pdbx_seq_one_letter_code
_entity_poly.pdbx_strand_id
1 'polypeptide(L)'
;MAAGIAVHLFNISDASHRYDYNLRTPSPDGLPTKLIGAVNGNTADQIIAAVVKVAEGQKIKAMRILAHGNAGQLAFPQMDDEYTISSKFKALRSYFGPMARIEIHGCGVASETDIMRPGVDYRQARRTSDFKPGTFTGKNGGAGLSYLRRFASILNARVTGAVDVQHFDEQWSYEGRTVTVEPNGKFVLESEAMRDWDIAATERSAAAFWDRIQSDFIRYKAYVQARANMRDLVKRFPHTQTALIVEPLIAPGRLENQIVTTFE
;
A
#
# COMPACT_ATOMS: atom_id res chain seq x y z
N MET A 1 2.92 25.30 9.36
CA MET A 1 2.18 24.02 9.43
C MET A 1 2.76 23.22 10.58
N ALA A 2 1.94 22.65 11.48
CA ALA A 2 2.49 21.76 12.50
C ALA A 2 3.17 20.58 11.79
N ALA A 3 4.48 20.42 11.99
CA ALA A 3 5.25 19.32 11.41
C ALA A 3 4.61 18.00 11.88
N GLY A 4 4.24 17.16 10.91
CA GLY A 4 3.72 15.83 11.17
C GLY A 4 4.83 14.79 11.04
N ILE A 5 4.56 13.57 11.48
CA ILE A 5 5.50 12.45 11.34
C ILE A 5 4.84 11.23 10.69
N ALA A 6 5.69 10.31 10.23
CA ALA A 6 5.31 8.95 9.90
C ALA A 6 5.78 7.97 10.98
N VAL A 7 4.98 6.95 11.26
CA VAL A 7 5.34 5.86 12.18
C VAL A 7 5.24 4.54 11.44
N HIS A 8 6.32 3.75 11.41
CA HIS A 8 6.30 2.39 10.88
C HIS A 8 6.33 1.39 12.03
N LEU A 9 5.30 0.55 12.11
CA LEU A 9 5.17 -0.55 13.06
C LEU A 9 5.54 -1.86 12.37
N PHE A 10 6.39 -2.67 12.99
CA PHE A 10 6.81 -3.96 12.48
C PHE A 10 6.52 -5.05 13.50
N ASN A 11 5.94 -6.19 13.10
CA ASN A 11 5.98 -7.39 13.94
C ASN A 11 7.34 -8.08 13.83
N ILE A 12 8.30 -7.68 14.66
CA ILE A 12 9.67 -8.20 14.68
C ILE A 12 9.83 -9.55 15.40
N SER A 13 8.71 -10.16 15.84
CA SER A 13 8.69 -11.58 16.21
C SER A 13 9.05 -12.46 15.02
N ASP A 14 8.69 -11.99 13.82
CA ASP A 14 9.08 -12.62 12.56
C ASP A 14 10.49 -12.21 12.16
N ALA A 15 11.30 -13.19 11.73
CA ALA A 15 12.65 -12.95 11.27
C ALA A 15 12.70 -12.10 9.99
N SER A 16 11.74 -12.24 9.07
CA SER A 16 11.71 -11.42 7.83
C SER A 16 11.42 -9.97 8.16
N HIS A 17 10.38 -9.68 8.93
CA HIS A 17 10.05 -8.29 9.30
C HIS A 17 11.10 -7.66 10.21
N ARG A 18 11.85 -8.47 10.99
CA ARG A 18 13.01 -7.97 11.73
C ARG A 18 14.14 -7.55 10.80
N TYR A 19 14.36 -8.28 9.71
CA TYR A 19 15.29 -7.84 8.67
C TYR A 19 14.81 -6.52 8.06
N ASP A 20 13.54 -6.44 7.67
CA ASP A 20 12.95 -5.24 7.06
C ASP A 20 12.98 -4.00 7.98
N TYR A 21 12.82 -4.21 9.30
CA TYR A 21 12.94 -3.16 10.32
C TYR A 21 14.31 -2.48 10.32
N ASN A 22 15.37 -3.21 9.95
CA ASN A 22 16.74 -2.67 9.91
C ASN A 22 17.07 -1.98 8.58
N LEU A 23 16.19 -2.07 7.58
CA LEU A 23 16.37 -1.39 6.30
C LEU A 23 16.02 0.09 6.43
N ARG A 24 16.73 0.93 5.66
CA ARG A 24 16.38 2.36 5.57
C ARG A 24 15.13 2.49 4.73
N THR A 25 13.99 2.58 5.40
CA THR A 25 12.71 2.74 4.71
C THR A 25 12.49 4.19 4.25
N PRO A 26 12.09 4.43 2.99
CA PRO A 26 11.65 5.73 2.50
C PRO A 26 10.49 6.25 3.35
N SER A 27 10.47 7.56 3.53
CA SER A 27 9.39 8.21 4.23
C SER A 27 8.19 8.45 3.32
N PRO A 28 6.96 8.19 3.78
CA PRO A 28 5.78 8.69 3.09
C PRO A 28 5.77 10.22 3.09
N ASP A 29 5.51 10.83 1.94
CA ASP A 29 5.36 12.28 1.74
C ASP A 29 6.53 13.14 2.24
N GLY A 30 7.74 12.56 2.35
CA GLY A 30 8.92 13.25 2.89
C GLY A 30 8.87 13.58 4.38
N LEU A 31 7.99 12.92 5.14
CA LEU A 31 7.84 13.13 6.59
C LEU A 31 9.07 12.64 7.38
N PRO A 32 9.35 13.15 8.59
CA PRO A 32 10.22 12.44 9.52
C PRO A 32 9.60 11.09 9.89
N THR A 33 10.34 9.99 9.71
CA THR A 33 9.86 8.62 9.98
C THR A 33 10.47 8.07 11.26
N LYS A 34 9.65 7.45 12.10
CA LYS A 34 10.07 6.71 13.30
C LYS A 34 9.65 5.26 13.19
N LEU A 35 10.54 4.34 13.58
CA LEU A 35 10.31 2.90 13.49
C LEU A 35 10.04 2.31 14.89
N ILE A 36 9.09 1.38 14.98
CA ILE A 36 8.77 0.64 16.20
C ILE A 36 8.69 -0.84 15.86
N GLY A 37 9.48 -1.66 16.55
CA GLY A 37 9.34 -3.11 16.52
C GLY A 37 8.48 -3.58 17.68
N ALA A 38 7.40 -4.30 17.36
CA ALA A 38 6.56 -5.01 18.32
C ALA A 38 6.85 -6.52 18.28
N VAL A 39 6.75 -7.18 19.43
CA VAL A 39 6.82 -8.63 19.58
C VAL A 39 5.48 -9.19 20.05
N ASN A 40 5.19 -10.47 19.78
CA ASN A 40 3.89 -11.10 20.02
C ASN A 40 3.40 -10.99 21.47
N GLY A 41 4.31 -10.88 22.44
CA GLY A 41 3.99 -10.68 23.86
C GLY A 41 3.66 -9.24 24.25
N ASN A 42 3.76 -8.27 23.34
CA ASN A 42 3.48 -6.88 23.68
C ASN A 42 2.00 -6.64 23.96
N THR A 43 1.72 -5.90 25.03
CA THR A 43 0.38 -5.43 25.34
C THR A 43 0.05 -4.18 24.51
N ALA A 44 -1.25 -3.87 24.39
CA ALA A 44 -1.68 -2.67 23.69
C ALA A 44 -1.08 -1.41 24.32
N ASP A 45 -0.98 -1.35 25.66
CA ASP A 45 -0.41 -0.19 26.36
C ASP A 45 1.07 0.00 26.03
N GLN A 46 1.84 -1.08 25.89
CA GLN A 46 3.25 -1.00 25.50
C GLN A 46 3.42 -0.45 24.08
N ILE A 47 2.60 -0.91 23.14
CA ILE A 47 2.63 -0.44 21.75
C ILE A 47 2.20 1.04 21.68
N ILE A 48 1.11 1.40 22.37
CA ILE A 48 0.62 2.79 22.46
C ILE A 48 1.70 3.70 23.06
N ALA A 49 2.32 3.31 24.17
CA ALA A 49 3.38 4.09 24.81
C ALA A 49 4.58 4.30 23.87
N ALA A 50 4.97 3.29 23.10
CA ALA A 50 6.03 3.41 22.09
C ALA A 50 5.64 4.42 21.00
N VAL A 51 4.41 4.35 20.46
CA VAL A 51 3.91 5.29 19.45
C VAL A 51 3.89 6.72 19.98
N VAL A 52 3.35 6.93 21.19
CA VAL A 52 3.30 8.24 21.83
C VAL A 52 4.71 8.80 22.07
N LYS A 53 5.64 7.95 22.52
CA LYS A 53 7.03 8.35 22.75
C LYS A 53 7.71 8.83 21.48
N VAL A 54 7.60 8.09 20.37
CA VAL A 54 8.25 8.51 19.11
C VAL A 54 7.54 9.66 18.41
N ALA A 55 6.26 9.87 18.72
CA ALA A 55 5.53 11.03 18.23
C ALA A 55 6.08 12.35 18.78
N GLU A 56 6.66 12.36 19.99
CA GLU A 56 7.30 13.54 20.59
C GLU A 56 6.38 14.78 20.54
N GLY A 57 5.06 14.58 20.72
CA GLY A 57 4.04 15.64 20.64
C GLY A 57 3.60 16.04 19.23
N GLN A 58 4.24 15.52 18.18
CA GLN A 58 3.87 15.76 16.78
C GLN A 58 2.65 14.93 16.37
N LYS A 59 1.94 15.38 15.33
CA LYS A 59 0.80 14.65 14.78
C LYS A 59 1.26 13.55 13.84
N ILE A 60 0.72 12.35 14.01
CA ILE A 60 0.93 11.23 13.10
C ILE A 60 0.11 11.49 11.83
N LYS A 61 0.77 11.57 10.68
CA LYS A 61 0.15 11.77 9.37
C LYS A 61 0.07 10.48 8.56
N ALA A 62 1.01 9.57 8.77
CA ALA A 62 0.98 8.24 8.21
C ALA A 62 1.42 7.23 9.27
N MET A 63 0.73 6.11 9.34
CA MET A 63 1.17 4.94 10.09
C MET A 63 1.20 3.74 9.14
N ARG A 64 2.35 3.09 8.99
CA ARG A 64 2.48 1.86 8.21
C ARG A 64 2.67 0.68 9.14
N ILE A 65 2.00 -0.43 8.90
CA ILE A 65 2.05 -1.63 9.75
C ILE A 65 2.47 -2.81 8.89
N LEU A 66 3.64 -3.39 9.15
CA LEU A 66 4.14 -4.57 8.47
C LEU A 66 3.96 -5.82 9.35
N ALA A 67 3.16 -6.76 8.84
CA ALA A 67 2.92 -8.06 9.44
C ALA A 67 2.34 -9.03 8.40
N HIS A 68 2.36 -10.34 8.68
CA HIS A 68 1.62 -11.28 7.83
C HIS A 68 0.14 -10.99 7.91
N GLY A 69 -0.57 -11.18 6.81
CA GLY A 69 -2.01 -10.99 6.76
C GLY A 69 -2.70 -12.16 6.07
N ASN A 70 -4.00 -12.25 6.30
CA ASN A 70 -4.90 -13.10 5.52
C ASN A 70 -6.35 -12.74 5.84
N ALA A 71 -7.16 -12.42 4.83
CA ALA A 71 -8.63 -12.36 4.91
C ALA A 71 -9.21 -11.79 6.24
N GLY A 72 -8.91 -10.54 6.56
CA GLY A 72 -9.35 -9.89 7.79
C GLY A 72 -8.53 -10.24 9.05
N GLN A 73 -7.41 -10.94 8.88
CA GLN A 73 -6.45 -11.25 9.92
C GLN A 73 -5.11 -10.57 9.65
N LEU A 74 -4.45 -10.13 10.70
CA LEU A 74 -3.12 -9.52 10.68
C LEU A 74 -2.31 -10.11 11.84
N ALA A 75 -1.19 -10.76 11.58
CA ALA A 75 -0.32 -11.28 12.63
C ALA A 75 0.46 -10.15 13.30
N PHE A 76 -0.23 -9.26 14.01
CA PHE A 76 0.34 -8.15 14.75
C PHE A 76 -0.29 -8.12 16.15
N PRO A 77 0.51 -8.06 17.23
CA PRO A 77 0.01 -8.20 18.59
C PRO A 77 -1.11 -7.19 18.88
N GLN A 78 -2.23 -7.70 19.38
CA GLN A 78 -3.39 -6.90 19.82
C GLN A 78 -4.18 -6.26 18.68
N MET A 79 -3.94 -6.68 17.44
CA MET A 79 -4.59 -6.19 16.22
C MET A 79 -4.97 -7.34 15.28
N ASP A 80 -5.12 -8.55 15.84
CA ASP A 80 -5.11 -9.79 15.06
C ASP A 80 -6.27 -9.95 14.10
N ASP A 81 -7.47 -9.55 14.52
CA ASP A 81 -8.69 -9.60 13.71
C ASP A 81 -9.74 -8.60 14.24
N GLU A 82 -10.94 -8.63 13.66
CA GLU A 82 -12.04 -7.70 14.00
C GLU A 82 -12.53 -7.83 15.46
N TYR A 83 -12.36 -8.98 16.10
CA TYR A 83 -12.84 -9.26 17.45
C TYR A 83 -11.78 -8.97 18.50
N THR A 84 -10.52 -9.17 18.14
CA THR A 84 -9.36 -9.14 19.05
C THR A 84 -8.63 -7.81 19.05
N ILE A 85 -8.82 -6.96 18.02
CA ILE A 85 -8.20 -5.63 18.00
C ILE A 85 -8.60 -4.81 19.24
N SER A 86 -7.58 -4.44 20.01
CA SER A 86 -7.77 -3.85 21.34
C SER A 86 -8.41 -2.47 21.27
N SER A 87 -9.49 -2.27 22.02
CA SER A 87 -10.15 -0.96 22.13
C SER A 87 -9.25 0.10 22.79
N LYS A 88 -8.17 -0.30 23.46
CA LYS A 88 -7.17 0.60 24.06
C LYS A 88 -6.50 1.50 23.03
N PHE A 89 -6.36 1.03 21.79
CA PHE A 89 -5.80 1.84 20.70
C PHE A 89 -6.59 3.13 20.42
N LYS A 90 -7.85 3.25 20.90
CA LYS A 90 -8.59 4.53 20.90
C LYS A 90 -7.80 5.68 21.53
N ALA A 91 -6.88 5.41 22.46
CA ALA A 91 -6.00 6.41 23.06
C ALA A 91 -5.11 7.13 22.03
N LEU A 92 -4.83 6.52 20.87
CA LEU A 92 -4.04 7.13 19.79
C LEU A 92 -4.83 8.10 18.90
N ARG A 93 -6.17 8.15 18.99
CA ARG A 93 -7.02 9.00 18.13
C ARG A 93 -6.58 10.46 18.13
N SER A 94 -6.24 11.00 19.29
CA SER A 94 -5.81 12.40 19.42
C SER A 94 -4.41 12.66 18.87
N TYR A 95 -3.61 11.63 18.61
CA TYR A 95 -2.27 11.74 18.03
C TYR A 95 -2.28 11.78 16.51
N PHE A 96 -3.32 11.24 15.87
CA PHE A 96 -3.49 11.36 14.43
C PHE A 96 -3.89 12.78 14.04
N GLY A 97 -3.20 13.32 13.02
CA GLY A 97 -3.54 14.61 12.44
C GLY A 97 -4.76 14.54 11.50
N PRO A 98 -5.28 15.68 11.04
CA PRO A 98 -6.28 15.70 9.98
C PRO A 98 -5.78 14.93 8.75
N MET A 99 -6.67 14.12 8.17
CA MET A 99 -6.42 13.27 6.99
C MET A 99 -5.32 12.21 7.16
N ALA A 100 -4.95 11.88 8.40
CA ALA A 100 -3.97 10.84 8.65
C ALA A 100 -4.43 9.51 8.08
N ARG A 101 -3.46 8.72 7.58
CA ARG A 101 -3.70 7.42 6.99
C ARG A 101 -2.98 6.31 7.73
N ILE A 102 -3.55 5.12 7.65
CA ILE A 102 -2.97 3.89 8.14
C ILE A 102 -2.90 2.92 6.98
N GLU A 103 -1.72 2.38 6.73
CA GLU A 103 -1.44 1.45 5.65
C GLU A 103 -1.05 0.11 6.28
N ILE A 104 -1.90 -0.90 6.09
CA ILE A 104 -1.62 -2.26 6.55
C ILE A 104 -0.93 -3.00 5.40
N HIS A 105 0.36 -3.26 5.58
CA HIS A 105 1.21 -4.03 4.70
C HIS A 105 1.21 -5.48 5.19
N GLY A 106 0.08 -6.13 4.99
CA GLY A 106 -0.08 -7.56 5.24
C GLY A 106 -0.89 -8.19 4.13
N CYS A 107 -0.41 -9.33 3.63
CA CYS A 107 -0.98 -10.04 2.49
C CYS A 107 -2.50 -10.24 2.65
N GLY A 108 -3.28 -9.88 1.64
CA GLY A 108 -4.71 -10.19 1.58
C GLY A 108 -5.56 -9.77 2.78
N VAL A 109 -5.13 -8.82 3.61
CA VAL A 109 -5.88 -8.42 4.81
C VAL A 109 -7.27 -7.87 4.47
N ALA A 110 -7.41 -7.26 3.29
CA ALA A 110 -8.69 -6.77 2.78
C ALA A 110 -9.51 -7.85 2.05
N SER A 111 -8.95 -9.04 1.82
CA SER A 111 -9.62 -10.12 1.11
C SER A 111 -10.85 -10.62 1.88
N GLU A 112 -11.88 -11.04 1.14
CA GLU A 112 -13.04 -11.76 1.67
C GLU A 112 -12.76 -13.26 1.80
N THR A 113 -11.75 -13.76 1.09
CA THR A 113 -11.38 -15.18 1.04
C THR A 113 -9.95 -15.39 1.51
N ASP A 114 -9.73 -16.50 2.20
CA ASP A 114 -8.38 -16.98 2.53
C ASP A 114 -7.52 -17.03 1.26
N ILE A 115 -6.35 -16.39 1.29
CA ILE A 115 -5.39 -16.35 0.19
C ILE A 115 -4.29 -17.41 0.33
N MET A 116 -4.33 -18.26 1.36
CA MET A 116 -3.43 -19.39 1.51
C MET A 116 -3.85 -20.58 0.64
N ARG A 117 -2.85 -21.33 0.19
CA ARG A 117 -3.05 -22.69 -0.28
C ARG A 117 -3.31 -23.65 0.89
N PRO A 118 -4.01 -24.77 0.66
CA PRO A 118 -4.31 -25.74 1.72
C PRO A 118 -3.06 -26.19 2.48
N GLY A 119 -3.13 -26.17 3.80
CA GLY A 119 -2.05 -26.61 4.70
C GLY A 119 -0.97 -25.56 5.00
N VAL A 120 -1.06 -24.34 4.43
CA VAL A 120 -0.13 -23.25 4.71
C VAL A 120 -0.67 -22.34 5.81
N ASP A 121 0.14 -22.09 6.84
CA ASP A 121 -0.12 -21.03 7.82
C ASP A 121 0.37 -19.69 7.26
N TYR A 122 -0.53 -18.71 7.17
CA TYR A 122 -0.21 -17.36 6.67
C TYR A 122 0.90 -16.67 7.47
N ARG A 123 1.10 -17.03 8.74
CA ARG A 123 2.18 -16.50 9.57
C ARG A 123 3.56 -17.01 9.15
N GLN A 124 3.59 -18.14 8.43
CA GLN A 124 4.80 -18.83 8.00
C GLN A 124 4.99 -18.78 6.48
N ALA A 125 3.99 -18.31 5.73
CA ALA A 125 4.07 -18.17 4.28
C ALA A 125 5.20 -17.21 3.90
N ARG A 126 6.02 -17.61 2.92
CA ARG A 126 7.19 -16.83 2.47
C ARG A 126 7.36 -16.82 0.96
N ARG A 127 6.78 -17.78 0.25
CA ARG A 127 6.97 -17.94 -1.20
C ARG A 127 5.67 -17.58 -1.90
N THR A 128 5.74 -16.92 -3.04
CA THR A 128 4.57 -16.59 -3.86
C THR A 128 3.72 -17.83 -4.19
N SER A 129 4.34 -19.01 -4.29
CA SER A 129 3.65 -20.30 -4.49
C SER A 129 2.69 -20.68 -3.36
N ASP A 130 2.90 -20.17 -2.14
CA ASP A 130 2.10 -20.47 -0.95
C ASP A 130 0.72 -19.80 -1.02
N PHE A 131 0.56 -18.84 -1.94
CA PHE A 131 -0.61 -17.99 -2.07
C PHE A 131 -1.45 -18.34 -3.30
N LYS A 132 -2.72 -17.95 -3.24
CA LYS A 132 -3.66 -17.84 -4.36
C LYS A 132 -4.25 -16.42 -4.35
N PRO A 133 -4.78 -15.92 -5.48
CA PRO A 133 -5.39 -14.60 -5.54
C PRO A 133 -6.51 -14.42 -4.51
N GLY A 134 -6.58 -13.24 -3.92
CA GLY A 134 -7.66 -12.82 -3.04
C GLY A 134 -8.85 -12.30 -3.83
N THR A 135 -9.97 -12.16 -3.10
CA THR A 135 -11.22 -11.70 -3.69
C THR A 135 -11.81 -10.60 -2.84
N PHE A 136 -12.43 -9.64 -3.50
CA PHE A 136 -13.18 -8.58 -2.83
C PHE A 136 -14.38 -8.22 -3.69
N THR A 137 -15.56 -8.50 -3.17
CA THR A 137 -16.85 -8.19 -3.81
C THR A 137 -17.54 -6.98 -3.17
N GLY A 138 -17.03 -6.50 -2.03
CA GLY A 138 -17.64 -5.42 -1.25
C GLY A 138 -18.75 -5.92 -0.33
N LYS A 139 -18.77 -7.22 -0.01
CA LYS A 139 -19.75 -7.82 0.90
C LYS A 139 -19.63 -7.15 2.26
N ASN A 140 -20.74 -6.59 2.75
CA ASN A 140 -20.73 -5.72 3.93
C ASN A 140 -20.20 -6.38 5.22
N GLY A 141 -20.28 -7.71 5.32
CA GLY A 141 -19.70 -8.51 6.41
C GLY A 141 -18.60 -9.47 5.95
N GLY A 142 -17.93 -9.18 4.83
CA GLY A 142 -16.74 -9.92 4.40
C GLY A 142 -15.57 -9.67 5.36
N ALA A 143 -14.79 -10.71 5.66
CA ALA A 143 -13.79 -10.68 6.73
C ALA A 143 -12.83 -9.48 6.63
N GLY A 144 -12.25 -9.25 5.44
CA GLY A 144 -11.36 -8.11 5.23
C GLY A 144 -12.02 -6.74 5.41
N LEU A 145 -13.25 -6.54 4.91
CA LEU A 145 -13.96 -5.27 5.08
C LEU A 145 -14.33 -5.01 6.53
N SER A 146 -14.81 -6.03 7.25
CA SER A 146 -15.19 -5.90 8.65
C SER A 146 -13.97 -5.58 9.53
N TYR A 147 -12.83 -6.23 9.27
CA TYR A 147 -11.56 -5.93 9.92
C TYR A 147 -11.12 -4.48 9.71
N LEU A 148 -11.05 -4.02 8.46
CA LEU A 148 -10.62 -2.66 8.13
C LEU A 148 -11.56 -1.61 8.73
N ARG A 149 -12.88 -1.84 8.72
CA ARG A 149 -13.87 -0.97 9.39
C ARG A 149 -13.65 -0.88 10.88
N ARG A 150 -13.41 -2.01 11.53
CA ARG A 150 -13.13 -2.04 12.97
C ARG A 150 -11.88 -1.24 13.29
N PHE A 151 -10.81 -1.43 12.52
CA PHE A 151 -9.54 -0.73 12.69
C PHE A 151 -9.71 0.79 12.49
N ALA A 152 -10.34 1.19 11.38
CA ALA A 152 -10.61 2.59 11.06
C ALA A 152 -11.46 3.27 12.13
N SER A 153 -12.48 2.56 12.63
CA SER A 153 -13.31 3.04 13.73
C SER A 153 -12.50 3.21 15.02
N ILE A 154 -11.65 2.25 15.40
CA ILE A 154 -10.86 2.32 16.64
C ILE A 154 -9.90 3.50 16.63
N LEU A 155 -9.17 3.72 15.53
CA LEU A 155 -8.16 4.77 15.45
C LEU A 155 -8.66 6.10 14.90
N ASN A 156 -9.89 6.14 14.39
CA ASN A 156 -10.48 7.32 13.77
C ASN A 156 -9.59 7.91 12.66
N ALA A 157 -9.02 7.03 11.84
CA ALA A 157 -8.19 7.35 10.68
C ALA A 157 -8.58 6.44 9.51
N ARG A 158 -8.30 6.86 8.27
CA ARG A 158 -8.50 6.00 7.11
C ARG A 158 -7.52 4.84 7.14
N VAL A 159 -7.98 3.64 6.80
CA VAL A 159 -7.16 2.41 6.83
C VAL A 159 -7.21 1.73 5.48
N THR A 160 -6.04 1.43 4.93
CA THR A 160 -5.87 0.74 3.65
C THR A 160 -5.27 -0.64 3.86
N GLY A 161 -5.76 -1.64 3.12
CA GLY A 161 -5.21 -2.99 3.09
C GLY A 161 -5.28 -3.62 1.71
N ALA A 162 -4.40 -4.58 1.44
CA ALA A 162 -4.33 -5.29 0.17
C ALA A 162 -5.37 -6.40 0.05
N VAL A 163 -5.92 -6.59 -1.15
CA VAL A 163 -6.79 -7.74 -1.48
C VAL A 163 -5.96 -8.99 -1.76
N ASP A 164 -4.79 -8.83 -2.38
CA ASP A 164 -3.94 -9.94 -2.81
C ASP A 164 -2.68 -10.06 -1.94
N VAL A 165 -1.85 -11.06 -2.24
CA VAL A 165 -0.50 -11.18 -1.67
C VAL A 165 0.27 -9.88 -1.90
N GLN A 166 1.09 -9.49 -0.92
CA GLN A 166 1.98 -8.35 -1.03
C GLN A 166 3.41 -8.84 -0.85
N HIS A 167 4.31 -8.38 -1.71
CA HIS A 167 5.73 -8.53 -1.48
C HIS A 167 6.19 -7.25 -0.77
N PHE A 168 6.96 -7.40 0.31
CA PHE A 168 7.56 -6.22 0.93
C PHE A 168 8.50 -5.58 -0.10
N ASP A 169 8.14 -4.36 -0.49
CA ASP A 169 8.97 -3.45 -1.27
C ASP A 169 9.48 -2.38 -0.30
N GLU A 170 10.76 -2.05 -0.38
CA GLU A 170 11.34 -0.97 0.41
C GLU A 170 10.57 0.34 0.20
N GLN A 171 9.91 0.54 -0.95
CA GLN A 171 9.07 1.72 -1.22
C GLN A 171 7.72 1.74 -0.47
N TRP A 172 7.37 0.67 0.25
CA TRP A 172 6.07 0.49 0.92
C TRP A 172 4.90 0.70 -0.04
N SER A 173 5.04 0.14 -1.23
CA SER A 173 4.05 0.23 -2.28
C SER A 173 3.13 -0.98 -2.27
N TYR A 174 1.87 -0.77 -2.63
CA TYR A 174 0.91 -1.86 -2.79
C TYR A 174 0.92 -2.43 -4.20
N GLU A 175 1.00 -3.74 -4.31
CA GLU A 175 0.74 -4.48 -5.55
C GLU A 175 -0.77 -4.74 -5.71
N GLY A 176 -1.30 -4.50 -6.90
CA GLY A 176 -2.68 -4.84 -7.24
C GLY A 176 -3.73 -3.98 -6.52
N ARG A 177 -4.87 -4.58 -6.16
CA ARG A 177 -6.03 -3.87 -5.61
C ARG A 177 -5.93 -3.71 -4.10
N THR A 178 -6.33 -2.53 -3.62
CA THR A 178 -6.44 -2.22 -2.19
C THR A 178 -7.84 -1.77 -1.85
N VAL A 179 -8.23 -1.95 -0.60
CA VAL A 179 -9.47 -1.40 -0.04
C VAL A 179 -9.07 -0.37 0.99
N THR A 180 -9.58 0.86 0.83
CA THR A 180 -9.43 1.93 1.81
C THR A 180 -10.76 2.17 2.50
N VAL A 181 -10.76 2.18 3.83
CA VAL A 181 -11.94 2.39 4.67
C VAL A 181 -11.78 3.68 5.47
N GLU A 182 -12.79 4.54 5.38
CA GLU A 182 -12.90 5.78 6.15
C GLU A 182 -13.39 5.51 7.59
N PRO A 183 -13.15 6.42 8.55
CA PRO A 183 -13.63 6.26 9.94
C PRO A 183 -15.15 6.06 10.09
N ASN A 184 -15.93 6.55 9.12
CA ASN A 184 -17.38 6.39 9.07
C ASN A 184 -17.84 5.04 8.45
N GLY A 185 -16.89 4.18 8.07
CA GLY A 185 -17.15 2.85 7.51
C GLY A 185 -17.42 2.81 6.01
N LYS A 186 -17.44 3.96 5.32
CA LYS A 186 -17.43 4.00 3.84
C LYS A 186 -16.10 3.45 3.34
N PHE A 187 -16.12 2.80 2.20
CA PHE A 187 -14.92 2.23 1.61
C PHE A 187 -14.85 2.49 0.12
N VAL A 188 -13.63 2.44 -0.41
CA VAL A 188 -13.32 2.47 -1.84
C VAL A 188 -12.41 1.30 -2.18
N LEU A 189 -12.60 0.74 -3.36
CA LEU A 189 -11.69 -0.24 -3.96
C LEU A 189 -10.83 0.51 -4.98
N GLU A 190 -9.52 0.50 -4.78
CA GLU A 190 -8.57 1.25 -5.59
C GLU A 190 -7.65 0.28 -6.33
N SER A 191 -7.44 0.53 -7.63
CA SER A 191 -6.33 -0.07 -8.37
C SER A 191 -5.05 0.75 -8.15
N GLU A 192 -3.90 0.21 -8.54
CA GLU A 192 -2.62 0.91 -8.52
C GLU A 192 -2.69 2.32 -9.15
N ALA A 193 -3.42 2.46 -10.25
CA ALA A 193 -3.56 3.73 -10.95
C ALA A 193 -4.39 4.79 -10.22
N MET A 194 -5.15 4.42 -9.18
CA MET A 194 -6.03 5.33 -8.43
C MET A 194 -5.39 5.87 -7.15
N ARG A 195 -4.24 5.31 -6.74
CA ARG A 195 -3.56 5.64 -5.48
C ARG A 195 -2.51 6.74 -5.68
N ASP A 196 -2.95 7.99 -5.77
CA ASP A 196 -2.06 9.16 -5.93
C ASP A 196 -0.98 9.31 -4.84
N TRP A 197 -1.25 8.81 -3.63
CA TRP A 197 -0.34 8.77 -2.50
C TRP A 197 0.68 7.61 -2.53
N ASP A 198 0.52 6.64 -3.43
CA ASP A 198 1.44 5.51 -3.68
C ASP A 198 2.15 5.72 -5.02
N ILE A 199 3.15 6.59 -5.00
CA ILE A 199 3.91 7.00 -6.19
C ILE A 199 4.51 5.80 -6.94
N ALA A 200 4.98 4.80 -6.19
CA ALA A 200 5.56 3.59 -6.74
C ALA A 200 4.52 2.73 -7.47
N ALA A 201 3.32 2.57 -6.92
CA ALA A 201 2.24 1.85 -7.59
C ALA A 201 1.76 2.58 -8.85
N THR A 202 1.63 3.91 -8.77
CA THR A 202 1.25 4.71 -9.94
C THR A 202 2.33 4.69 -11.02
N GLU A 203 3.62 4.66 -10.66
CA GLU A 203 4.74 4.45 -11.59
C GLU A 203 4.65 3.09 -12.29
N ARG A 204 4.45 1.99 -11.55
CA ARG A 204 4.27 0.65 -12.15
C ARG A 204 3.10 0.61 -13.13
N SER A 205 1.98 1.23 -12.76
CA SER A 205 0.80 1.36 -13.64
C SER A 205 1.09 2.19 -14.89
N ALA A 206 1.84 3.29 -14.77
CA ALA A 206 2.25 4.11 -15.90
C ALA A 206 3.17 3.34 -16.84
N ALA A 207 4.19 2.65 -16.31
CA ALA A 207 5.10 1.80 -17.07
C ALA A 207 4.36 0.69 -17.82
N ALA A 208 3.44 -0.02 -17.16
CA ALA A 208 2.64 -1.07 -17.81
C ALA A 208 1.68 -0.53 -18.89
N PHE A 209 1.24 0.74 -18.80
CA PHE A 209 0.50 1.39 -19.89
C PHE A 209 1.47 1.77 -21.03
N TRP A 210 2.65 2.28 -20.70
CA TRP A 210 3.66 2.58 -21.70
C TRP A 210 4.07 1.35 -22.52
N ASP A 211 4.33 0.22 -21.88
CA ASP A 211 4.65 -1.06 -22.54
C ASP A 211 3.54 -1.50 -23.51
N ARG A 212 2.27 -1.30 -23.13
CA ARG A 212 1.12 -1.57 -24.00
C ARG A 212 1.09 -0.65 -25.22
N ILE A 213 1.38 0.65 -25.04
CA ILE A 213 1.48 1.59 -26.16
C ILE A 213 2.60 1.16 -27.12
N GLN A 214 3.74 0.71 -26.58
CA GLN A 214 4.85 0.20 -27.36
C GLN A 214 4.47 -1.05 -28.15
N SER A 215 3.87 -2.04 -27.49
CA SER A 215 3.44 -3.31 -28.09
C SER A 215 2.35 -3.13 -29.14
N ASP A 216 1.31 -2.35 -28.84
CA ASP A 216 0.05 -2.38 -29.61
C ASP A 216 0.01 -1.33 -30.71
N PHE A 217 0.77 -0.24 -30.58
CA PHE A 217 0.76 0.85 -31.56
C PHE A 217 2.12 1.12 -32.18
N ILE A 218 3.17 1.29 -31.36
CA ILE A 218 4.49 1.69 -31.87
C ILE A 218 5.11 0.59 -32.73
N ARG A 219 5.06 -0.65 -32.26
CA ARG A 219 5.55 -1.83 -33.00
C ARG A 219 4.93 -1.94 -34.40
N TYR A 220 3.67 -1.57 -34.53
CA TYR A 220 2.91 -1.60 -35.79
C TYR A 220 2.91 -0.26 -36.53
N LYS A 221 3.76 0.70 -36.13
CA LYS A 221 3.89 2.04 -36.72
C LYS A 221 2.58 2.86 -36.72
N ALA A 222 1.65 2.54 -35.82
CA ALA A 222 0.38 3.27 -35.63
C ALA A 222 0.60 4.55 -34.79
N TYR A 223 1.43 5.47 -35.29
CA TYR A 223 1.95 6.59 -34.48
C TYR A 223 0.90 7.63 -34.07
N VAL A 224 -0.17 7.80 -34.84
CA VAL A 224 -1.28 8.70 -34.46
C VAL A 224 -1.99 8.17 -33.23
N GLN A 225 -2.30 6.86 -33.20
CA GLN A 225 -2.90 6.17 -32.06
C GLN A 225 -1.94 6.12 -30.88
N ALA A 226 -0.65 5.86 -31.12
CA ALA A 226 0.37 5.89 -30.07
C ALA A 226 0.39 7.25 -29.37
N ARG A 227 0.47 8.37 -30.12
CA ARG A 227 0.46 9.72 -29.55
C ARG A 227 -0.82 10.04 -28.78
N ALA A 228 -1.98 9.58 -29.25
CA ALA A 228 -3.24 9.77 -28.52
C ALA A 228 -3.21 9.07 -27.15
N ASN A 229 -2.72 7.83 -27.10
CA ASN A 229 -2.59 7.08 -25.85
C ASN A 229 -1.49 7.63 -24.94
N MET A 230 -0.38 8.15 -25.50
CA MET A 230 0.66 8.84 -24.71
C MET A 230 0.10 10.09 -24.01
N ARG A 231 -0.76 10.88 -24.67
CA ARG A 231 -1.43 12.02 -24.02
C ARG A 231 -2.32 11.56 -22.87
N ASP A 232 -3.04 10.44 -23.05
CA ASP A 232 -3.85 9.86 -21.98
C ASP A 232 -2.98 9.37 -20.81
N LEU A 233 -1.83 8.74 -21.09
CA LEU A 233 -0.85 8.35 -20.06
C LEU A 233 -0.37 9.55 -19.26
N VAL A 234 0.12 10.62 -19.92
CA VAL A 234 0.62 11.82 -19.23
C VAL A 234 -0.48 12.49 -18.41
N LYS A 235 -1.71 12.53 -18.94
CA LYS A 235 -2.86 13.08 -18.21
C LYS A 235 -3.22 12.27 -16.97
N ARG A 236 -3.16 10.94 -17.05
CA ARG A 236 -3.53 10.04 -15.94
C ARG A 236 -2.44 9.92 -14.88
N PHE A 237 -1.17 10.03 -15.28
CA PHE A 237 -0.02 9.82 -14.40
C PHE A 237 0.97 10.99 -14.41
N PRO A 238 0.51 12.23 -14.17
CA PRO A 238 1.30 13.44 -14.43
C PRO A 238 2.57 13.57 -13.56
N HIS A 239 2.69 12.78 -12.50
CA HIS A 239 3.79 12.83 -11.54
C HIS A 239 4.75 11.62 -11.63
N THR A 240 4.57 10.76 -12.64
CA THR A 240 5.40 9.57 -12.83
C THR A 240 6.62 9.87 -13.69
N GLN A 241 7.74 9.20 -13.43
CA GLN A 241 8.94 9.23 -14.26
C GLN A 241 8.62 8.76 -15.69
N THR A 242 7.76 7.75 -15.83
CA THR A 242 7.26 7.30 -17.13
C THR A 242 6.60 8.44 -17.90
N ALA A 243 5.71 9.23 -17.27
CA ALA A 243 5.09 10.37 -17.94
C ALA A 243 6.12 11.43 -18.37
N LEU A 244 7.12 11.73 -17.55
CA LEU A 244 8.20 12.66 -17.88
C LEU A 244 9.04 12.20 -19.08
N ILE A 245 9.24 10.89 -19.22
CA ILE A 245 9.96 10.30 -20.37
C ILE A 245 9.09 10.32 -21.64
N VAL A 246 7.79 10.05 -21.51
CA VAL A 246 6.85 9.92 -22.63
C VAL A 246 6.42 11.28 -23.19
N GLU A 247 6.23 12.30 -22.34
CA GLU A 247 5.72 13.61 -22.74
C GLU A 247 6.50 14.25 -23.91
N PRO A 248 7.85 14.27 -23.93
CA PRO A 248 8.62 14.79 -25.05
C PRO A 248 8.44 14.04 -26.39
N LEU A 249 7.91 12.82 -26.36
CA LEU A 249 7.73 11.96 -27.55
C LEU A 249 6.39 12.22 -28.27
N ILE A 250 5.48 12.93 -27.62
CA ILE A 250 4.14 13.24 -28.16
C ILE A 250 4.23 14.17 -29.37
N ALA A 251 5.26 15.02 -29.44
CA ALA A 251 5.44 15.94 -30.55
C ALA A 251 5.68 15.18 -31.88
N PRO A 252 5.07 15.62 -33.00
CA PRO A 252 5.21 14.97 -34.30
C PRO A 252 6.69 14.75 -34.69
N GLY A 253 7.03 13.55 -35.18
CA GLY A 253 8.37 13.20 -35.64
C GLY A 253 9.36 12.80 -34.55
N ARG A 254 9.08 13.06 -33.26
CA ARG A 254 9.99 12.73 -32.15
C ARG A 254 10.03 11.22 -31.88
N LEU A 255 8.85 10.61 -31.83
CA LEU A 255 8.70 9.17 -31.61
C LEU A 255 9.33 8.35 -32.74
N GLU A 256 9.11 8.79 -33.98
CA GLU A 256 9.63 8.13 -35.17
C GLU A 256 11.16 8.17 -35.22
N ASN A 257 11.76 9.31 -34.89
CA ASN A 257 13.22 9.50 -34.95
C ASN A 257 13.98 8.78 -33.82
N GLN A 258 13.35 8.55 -32.67
CA GLN A 258 14.01 7.94 -31.51
C GLN A 258 14.09 6.41 -31.58
N ILE A 259 13.21 5.77 -32.36
CA ILE A 259 13.19 4.30 -32.51
C ILE A 259 14.18 3.86 -33.60
N VAL A 260 14.45 4.71 -34.58
CA VAL A 260 15.45 4.45 -35.65
C VAL A 260 16.85 4.29 -35.06
N THR A 261 17.14 4.90 -33.90
CA THR A 261 18.45 4.81 -33.23
C THR A 261 18.66 3.62 -32.30
N THR A 262 17.64 2.78 -32.06
CA THR A 262 17.71 1.68 -31.07
C THR A 262 17.58 0.28 -31.67
N PHE A 263 17.32 0.19 -32.98
CA PHE A 263 17.19 -1.07 -33.73
C PHE A 263 18.11 -1.15 -34.96
N GLU A 264 19.09 -0.24 -35.06
CA GLU A 264 20.28 -0.37 -35.91
C GLU A 264 21.47 -0.78 -35.04
#